data_AF-A0A6A6J8D7-F1
#
_entry.id   AF-A0A6A6J8D7-F1
#
_cell.length_a   1.000
_cell.length_b   1.000
_cell.length_c   1.000
_cell.angle_alpha   90.00
_cell.angle_beta   90.00
_cell.angle_gamma   90.00
#
_symmetry.space_group_name_H-M   'P 1'
#
loop_
_entity.id
_entity.type
_entity.pdbx_description
1 polymer ?
#
loop_
_entity_poly.entity_id
_entity_poly.type
_entity_poly.pdbx_seq_one_letter_code
_entity_poly.pdbx_strand_id
1 'polypeptide(L)'
;MRPITVSLLSLLTIQATASPTLQPLDLSSHTLNPRADPSLTSYLGAFFLGDKPSIYFYQSNGNNGLSFKPLNRGQPIINPTKGTQGVRDPSLIAGGGPDAGQKWYIIGTDLHIGKTTWDAAQRTGSRGIFVWESTDLVTWGQERLVQVEDATAGMVWAPDAIWDAEKGQYLVHWASKFYPASDPEHKGSPSAIRIRYAYTRDFRTFTAPGDYINRSPTNIIDLNILPLGGNAYARFMKDETAKTVFTEISTTGLFGTWTRPAGSNAIIASGVEGPAAYWDNQVDGKAYLLLDFYGSDGYRPYETADVKSGKWTASNRSGFPKNLRHGSVLPVNATIAAALSARWPA
;
A
#
# COMPACT_ATOMS: atom_id res chain seq x y z
N MET A 1 -36.49 -97.16 -15.36
CA MET A 1 -35.86 -95.81 -15.45
C MET A 1 -36.93 -94.78 -15.14
N ARG A 2 -36.82 -94.06 -14.03
CA ARG A 2 -37.71 -92.94 -13.65
C ARG A 2 -36.87 -91.66 -13.68
N PRO A 3 -37.33 -90.54 -14.27
CA PRO A 3 -36.57 -89.29 -14.21
C PRO A 3 -36.88 -88.56 -12.90
N ILE A 4 -35.83 -88.06 -12.26
CA ILE A 4 -35.89 -87.18 -11.09
C ILE A 4 -35.84 -85.74 -11.62
N THR A 5 -36.89 -84.97 -11.37
CA THR A 5 -36.94 -83.52 -11.56
C THR A 5 -36.23 -82.83 -10.39
N VAL A 6 -35.22 -82.01 -10.69
CA VAL A 6 -34.55 -81.12 -9.72
C VAL A 6 -35.10 -79.71 -9.93
N SER A 7 -35.80 -79.17 -8.93
CA SER A 7 -36.15 -77.74 -8.87
C SER A 7 -35.00 -76.96 -8.24
N LEU A 8 -34.44 -75.99 -8.96
CA LEU A 8 -33.58 -74.96 -8.37
C LEU A 8 -34.45 -73.81 -7.85
N LEU A 9 -34.43 -73.59 -6.53
CA LEU A 9 -34.88 -72.33 -5.92
C LEU A 9 -33.73 -71.30 -6.00
N SER A 10 -33.93 -70.23 -6.76
CA SER A 10 -33.07 -69.04 -6.75
C SER A 10 -33.50 -68.10 -5.62
N LEU A 11 -32.65 -67.91 -4.60
CA LEU A 11 -32.82 -66.85 -3.60
C LEU A 11 -32.45 -65.50 -4.23
N LEU A 12 -33.40 -64.57 -4.29
CA LEU A 12 -33.18 -63.19 -4.69
C LEU A 12 -32.90 -62.34 -3.43
N THR A 13 -31.65 -61.97 -3.20
CA THR A 13 -31.28 -61.01 -2.14
C THR A 13 -31.50 -59.58 -2.63
N ILE A 14 -32.48 -58.88 -2.05
CA ILE A 14 -32.72 -57.46 -2.27
C ILE A 14 -31.76 -56.66 -1.37
N GLN A 15 -30.75 -56.01 -1.95
CA GLN A 15 -29.96 -55.00 -1.24
C GLN A 15 -30.71 -53.66 -1.29
N ALA A 16 -31.14 -53.18 -0.14
CA ALA A 16 -31.68 -51.83 0.01
C ALA A 16 -30.53 -50.81 -0.08
N THR A 17 -30.51 -50.02 -1.16
CA THR A 17 -29.62 -48.87 -1.28
C THR A 17 -30.18 -47.71 -0.45
N ALA A 18 -29.50 -47.34 0.63
CA ALA A 18 -29.85 -46.14 1.40
C ALA A 18 -29.51 -44.90 0.55
N SER A 19 -30.53 -44.08 0.24
CA SER A 19 -30.32 -42.78 -0.39
C SER A 19 -29.61 -41.83 0.58
N PRO A 20 -28.60 -41.07 0.14
CA PRO A 20 -27.96 -40.09 1.01
C PRO A 20 -28.98 -39.01 1.39
N THR A 21 -29.16 -38.80 2.70
CA THR A 21 -29.94 -37.70 3.23
C THR A 21 -29.24 -36.39 2.92
N LEU A 22 -29.81 -35.59 2.02
CA LEU A 22 -29.44 -34.19 1.82
C LEU A 22 -29.79 -33.42 3.10
N GLN A 23 -28.79 -33.07 3.90
CA GLN A 23 -28.97 -32.11 4.98
C GLN A 23 -29.16 -30.72 4.36
N PRO A 24 -30.29 -30.04 4.61
CA PRO A 24 -30.45 -28.65 4.19
C PRO A 24 -29.40 -27.79 4.92
N LEU A 25 -28.65 -27.00 4.16
CA LEU A 25 -27.73 -26.01 4.71
C LEU A 25 -28.57 -24.93 5.41
N ASP A 26 -28.49 -24.88 6.73
CA ASP A 26 -29.13 -23.83 7.53
C ASP A 26 -28.33 -22.53 7.44
N LEU A 27 -28.76 -21.64 6.54
CA LEU A 27 -28.19 -20.31 6.35
C LEU A 27 -28.87 -19.25 7.25
N SER A 28 -29.81 -19.62 8.13
CA SER A 28 -30.56 -18.66 8.96
C SER A 28 -29.69 -17.92 9.99
N SER A 29 -28.52 -18.46 10.31
CA SER A 29 -27.51 -17.85 11.18
C SER A 29 -26.51 -16.95 10.44
N HIS A 30 -26.54 -16.93 9.11
CA HIS A 30 -25.59 -16.19 8.28
C HIS A 30 -26.27 -14.92 7.75
N THR A 31 -26.11 -13.81 8.47
CA THR A 31 -26.42 -12.50 7.89
C THR A 31 -25.41 -12.21 6.78
N LEU A 32 -25.86 -12.30 5.52
CA LEU A 32 -25.10 -11.82 4.38
C LEU A 32 -25.10 -10.29 4.42
N ASN A 33 -24.23 -9.72 5.26
CA ASN A 33 -23.95 -8.30 5.15
C ASN A 33 -23.33 -8.07 3.75
N PRO A 34 -23.94 -7.21 2.92
CA PRO A 34 -23.37 -6.90 1.61
C PRO A 34 -21.97 -6.31 1.80
N ARG A 35 -21.02 -6.78 1.00
CA ARG A 35 -19.65 -6.23 1.01
C ARG A 35 -19.68 -4.78 0.53
N ALA A 36 -18.81 -3.95 1.10
CA ALA A 36 -18.59 -2.57 0.63
C ALA A 36 -18.26 -2.54 -0.87
N ASP A 37 -17.36 -3.43 -1.32
CA ASP A 37 -17.13 -3.69 -2.73
C ASP A 37 -17.13 -5.21 -3.00
N PRO A 38 -18.18 -5.77 -3.63
CA PRO A 38 -18.27 -7.19 -3.88
C PRO A 38 -17.27 -7.70 -4.94
N SER A 39 -16.67 -6.82 -5.74
CA SER A 39 -15.67 -7.19 -6.75
C SER A 39 -14.28 -7.48 -6.15
N LEU A 40 -14.01 -6.95 -4.96
CA LEU A 40 -12.74 -7.07 -4.27
C LEU A 40 -12.77 -8.26 -3.29
N THR A 41 -11.71 -9.09 -3.35
CA THR A 41 -11.67 -10.36 -2.60
C THR A 41 -10.36 -10.58 -1.85
N SER A 42 -9.35 -9.74 -2.06
CA SER A 42 -8.04 -9.84 -1.44
C SER A 42 -7.35 -8.47 -1.44
N TYR A 43 -6.18 -8.40 -0.83
CA TYR A 43 -5.28 -7.25 -0.84
C TYR A 43 -3.88 -7.71 -1.25
N LEU A 44 -3.21 -6.89 -2.05
CA LEU A 44 -1.80 -6.98 -2.38
C LEU A 44 -1.04 -5.89 -1.61
N GLY A 45 -0.12 -6.28 -0.75
CA GLY A 45 0.82 -5.36 -0.12
C GLY A 45 2.18 -5.38 -0.81
N ALA A 46 2.83 -4.22 -0.92
CA ALA A 46 4.21 -4.07 -1.34
C ALA A 46 5.01 -3.39 -0.24
N PHE A 47 6.11 -4.00 0.19
CA PHE A 47 6.93 -3.56 1.32
C PHE A 47 8.41 -3.79 1.05
N PHE A 48 9.27 -3.14 1.83
CA PHE A 48 10.66 -3.57 1.99
C PHE A 48 10.90 -4.14 3.39
N LEU A 49 12.01 -4.86 3.57
CA LEU A 49 12.44 -5.38 4.87
C LEU A 49 13.70 -4.61 5.26
N GLY A 50 13.70 -3.87 6.37
CA GLY A 50 14.75 -2.90 6.77
C GLY A 50 16.14 -2.98 6.09
N ASP A 51 16.87 -4.06 6.29
CA ASP A 51 18.24 -4.31 5.79
C ASP A 51 18.32 -4.82 4.33
N LYS A 52 17.17 -5.19 3.75
CA LYS A 52 16.99 -5.69 2.39
C LYS A 52 16.11 -4.70 1.60
N PRO A 53 16.71 -3.65 1.02
CA PRO A 53 16.00 -2.61 0.28
C PRO A 53 15.58 -3.12 -1.11
N SER A 54 14.61 -4.03 -1.12
CA SER A 54 14.00 -4.67 -2.28
C SER A 54 12.49 -4.77 -2.05
N ILE A 55 11.72 -5.04 -3.10
CA ILE A 55 10.26 -5.08 -2.99
C ILE A 55 9.80 -6.51 -2.77
N TYR A 56 9.05 -6.70 -1.70
CA TYR A 56 8.43 -7.94 -1.29
C TYR A 56 6.92 -7.77 -1.39
N PHE A 57 6.25 -8.73 -2.01
CA PHE A 57 4.79 -8.75 -1.99
C PHE A 57 4.23 -9.69 -0.95
N TYR A 58 3.10 -9.26 -0.41
CA TYR A 58 2.30 -10.00 0.54
C TYR A 58 0.86 -10.00 0.04
N GLN A 59 0.21 -11.16 0.08
CA GLN A 59 -1.20 -11.27 -0.27
C GLN A 59 -2.01 -11.54 0.99
N SER A 60 -3.19 -10.94 1.09
CA SER A 60 -4.06 -11.19 2.24
C SER A 60 -4.55 -12.64 2.31
N ASN A 61 -4.78 -13.14 3.52
CA ASN A 61 -5.46 -14.42 3.75
C ASN A 61 -6.97 -14.21 3.57
N GLY A 62 -7.50 -14.61 2.41
CA GLY A 62 -8.87 -14.27 2.01
C GLY A 62 -9.05 -12.76 1.90
N ASN A 63 -10.24 -12.25 2.22
CA ASN A 63 -10.55 -10.82 2.14
C ASN A 63 -10.24 -10.05 3.45
N ASN A 64 -9.29 -10.54 4.24
CA ASN A 64 -8.94 -9.95 5.54
C ASN A 64 -7.81 -8.92 5.39
N GLY A 65 -8.14 -7.63 5.51
CA GLY A 65 -7.19 -6.52 5.40
C GLY A 65 -6.15 -6.42 6.53
N LEU A 66 -6.19 -7.32 7.52
CA LEU A 66 -5.28 -7.37 8.67
C LEU A 66 -4.49 -8.69 8.74
N SER A 67 -4.60 -9.55 7.73
CA SER A 67 -3.94 -10.85 7.71
C SER A 67 -3.29 -11.10 6.36
N PHE A 68 -1.97 -11.26 6.34
CA PHE A 68 -1.20 -11.41 5.11
C PHE A 68 -0.21 -12.57 5.18
N LYS A 69 0.08 -13.14 4.02
CA LYS A 69 1.14 -14.12 3.80
C LYS A 69 2.13 -13.60 2.76
N PRO A 70 3.43 -13.94 2.86
CA PRO A 70 4.38 -13.58 1.82
C PRO A 70 3.98 -14.24 0.50
N LEU A 71 4.34 -13.60 -0.60
CA LEU A 71 4.41 -14.23 -1.92
C LEU A 71 5.87 -14.60 -2.23
N ASN A 72 6.06 -15.38 -3.30
CA ASN A 72 7.38 -15.80 -3.78
C ASN A 72 8.24 -16.48 -2.70
N ARG A 73 7.63 -17.29 -1.83
CA ARG A 73 8.31 -17.98 -0.71
C ARG A 73 9.09 -17.02 0.21
N GLY A 74 8.60 -15.79 0.35
CA GLY A 74 9.26 -14.72 1.12
C GLY A 74 10.51 -14.13 0.48
N GLN A 75 10.80 -14.45 -0.79
CA GLN A 75 11.90 -13.86 -1.55
C GLN A 75 11.47 -12.55 -2.23
N PRO A 76 12.40 -11.60 -2.47
CA PRO A 76 12.06 -10.34 -3.15
C PRO A 76 11.54 -10.62 -4.55
N ILE A 77 10.54 -9.85 -4.98
CA ILE A 77 9.97 -9.92 -6.34
C ILE A 77 10.65 -8.91 -7.26
N ILE A 78 11.00 -7.73 -6.74
CA ILE A 78 11.73 -6.71 -7.49
C ILE A 78 13.02 -6.35 -6.73
N ASN A 79 14.15 -6.49 -7.41
CA ASN A 79 15.46 -6.05 -6.94
C ASN A 79 15.94 -4.91 -7.84
N PRO A 80 16.21 -3.71 -7.30
CA PRO A 80 16.68 -2.59 -8.11
C PRO A 80 18.14 -2.77 -8.55
N THR A 81 18.46 -2.41 -9.79
CA THR A 81 19.82 -2.50 -10.36
C THR A 81 20.45 -1.14 -10.68
N LYS A 82 19.65 -0.07 -10.72
CA LYS A 82 20.06 1.34 -10.90
C LYS A 82 20.27 2.06 -9.56
N GLY A 83 20.76 3.30 -9.65
CA GLY A 83 20.89 4.20 -8.51
C GLY A 83 21.77 3.63 -7.40
N THR A 84 21.29 3.69 -6.18
CA THR A 84 21.94 3.11 -5.00
C THR A 84 21.84 1.60 -4.93
N GLN A 85 21.09 0.97 -5.84
CA GLN A 85 20.75 -0.46 -5.84
C GLN A 85 20.03 -0.86 -4.54
N GLY A 86 19.16 0.02 -4.06
CA GLY A 86 18.25 -0.23 -2.95
C GLY A 86 16.98 0.58 -3.14
N VAL A 87 15.83 -0.06 -2.94
CA VAL A 87 14.52 0.58 -2.99
C VAL A 87 13.84 0.49 -1.64
N ARG A 88 13.28 1.61 -1.20
CA ARG A 88 12.50 1.72 0.04
C ARG A 88 11.16 2.37 -0.27
N ASP A 89 10.25 2.26 0.69
CA ASP A 89 8.96 2.94 0.67
C ASP A 89 8.15 2.68 -0.63
N PRO A 90 7.98 1.41 -1.09
CA PRO A 90 7.29 1.15 -2.34
C PRO A 90 5.79 1.48 -2.25
N SER A 91 5.32 2.35 -3.15
CA SER A 91 3.90 2.65 -3.32
C SER A 91 3.33 2.01 -4.59
N LEU A 92 2.28 1.21 -4.42
CA LEU A 92 1.45 0.61 -5.47
C LEU A 92 0.38 1.60 -5.91
N ILE A 93 0.47 2.06 -7.15
CA ILE A 93 -0.45 3.04 -7.73
C ILE A 93 -1.35 2.34 -8.75
N ALA A 94 -2.67 2.38 -8.53
CA ALA A 94 -3.63 1.97 -9.54
C ALA A 94 -3.70 2.97 -10.68
N GLY A 95 -3.88 2.45 -11.90
CA GLY A 95 -4.16 3.24 -13.09
C GLY A 95 -5.34 4.21 -12.88
N GLY A 96 -5.23 5.43 -13.41
CA GLY A 96 -6.27 6.45 -13.39
C GLY A 96 -6.66 6.85 -14.81
N GLY A 97 -7.87 7.39 -14.97
CA GLY A 97 -8.36 7.81 -16.30
C GLY A 97 -8.31 6.65 -17.32
N PRO A 98 -7.65 6.84 -18.50
CA PRO A 98 -7.52 5.78 -19.51
C PRO A 98 -6.79 4.51 -19.04
N ASP A 99 -5.96 4.60 -18.00
CA ASP A 99 -5.20 3.47 -17.46
C ASP A 99 -5.98 2.68 -16.38
N ALA A 100 -7.16 3.17 -15.97
CA ALA A 100 -7.95 2.57 -14.90
C ALA A 100 -8.30 1.10 -15.19
N GLY A 101 -7.96 0.23 -14.24
CA GLY A 101 -8.17 -1.22 -14.34
C GLY A 101 -7.27 -1.94 -15.35
N GLN A 102 -6.34 -1.24 -16.00
CA GLN A 102 -5.50 -1.78 -17.08
C GLN A 102 -4.00 -1.64 -16.81
N LYS A 103 -3.60 -0.65 -16.02
CA LYS A 103 -2.21 -0.46 -15.62
C LYS A 103 -2.07 -0.17 -14.14
N TRP A 104 -0.88 -0.50 -13.64
CA TRP A 104 -0.45 -0.26 -12.28
C TRP A 104 1.02 0.16 -12.30
N TYR A 105 1.39 0.96 -11.32
CA TYR A 105 2.75 1.43 -11.15
C TYR A 105 3.26 1.06 -9.76
N ILE A 106 4.56 0.84 -9.65
CA ILE A 106 5.24 0.96 -8.36
C ILE A 106 6.22 2.10 -8.45
N ILE A 107 6.17 2.99 -7.47
CA ILE A 107 7.21 4.00 -7.25
C ILE A 107 7.89 3.75 -5.90
N GLY A 108 9.13 4.21 -5.75
CA GLY A 108 9.85 4.02 -4.50
C GLY A 108 11.08 4.91 -4.37
N THR A 109 11.56 5.03 -3.14
CA THR A 109 12.78 5.75 -2.78
C THR A 109 14.01 5.02 -3.30
N ASP A 110 14.92 5.71 -4.00
CA ASP A 110 16.25 5.19 -4.31
C ASP A 110 17.19 5.37 -3.12
N LEU A 111 17.26 4.34 -2.26
CA LEU A 111 18.11 4.34 -1.07
C LEU A 111 18.53 2.93 -0.64
N HIS A 112 19.84 2.68 -0.67
CA HIS A 112 20.49 1.58 0.00
C HIS A 112 21.25 2.09 1.23
N ILE A 113 20.58 2.13 2.40
CA ILE A 113 21.18 2.73 3.61
C ILE A 113 22.46 2.02 4.07
N GLY A 114 22.59 0.71 3.86
CA GLY A 114 23.81 -0.06 4.16
C GLY A 114 25.05 0.29 3.31
N LYS A 115 24.89 1.08 2.24
CA LYS A 115 25.99 1.55 1.37
C LYS A 115 26.27 3.05 1.54
N THR A 116 25.61 3.71 2.49
CA THR A 116 25.77 5.14 2.76
C THR A 116 25.58 5.42 4.26
N THR A 117 25.52 6.68 4.66
CA THR A 117 25.15 7.08 6.02
C THR A 117 23.84 7.84 6.01
N TRP A 118 23.15 7.91 7.14
CA TRP A 118 21.92 8.71 7.25
C TRP A 118 22.13 10.20 7.00
N ASP A 119 23.31 10.75 7.30
CA ASP A 119 23.64 12.13 6.96
C ASP A 119 23.85 12.28 5.45
N ALA A 120 24.71 11.47 4.84
CA ALA A 120 24.96 11.52 3.40
C ALA A 120 23.69 11.28 2.57
N ALA A 121 22.85 10.32 2.95
CA ALA A 121 21.58 10.02 2.28
C ALA A 121 20.58 11.18 2.30
N GLN A 122 20.72 12.11 3.25
CA GLN A 122 19.87 13.30 3.37
C GLN A 122 20.48 14.55 2.75
N ARG A 123 21.81 14.62 2.69
CA ARG A 123 22.53 15.77 2.16
C ARG A 123 22.75 15.65 0.67
N THR A 124 23.23 14.50 0.21
CA THR A 124 23.63 14.26 -1.18
C THR A 124 23.03 12.96 -1.71
N GLY A 125 21.81 12.65 -1.25
CA GLY A 125 21.05 11.47 -1.61
C GLY A 125 20.52 11.51 -3.05
N SER A 126 19.81 10.44 -3.42
CA SER A 126 19.14 10.39 -4.72
C SER A 126 18.10 11.49 -4.86
N ARG A 127 18.03 12.08 -6.06
CA ARG A 127 17.06 13.12 -6.46
C ARG A 127 16.00 12.58 -7.41
N GLY A 128 15.95 11.25 -7.52
CA GLY A 128 15.02 10.54 -8.37
C GLY A 128 14.19 9.52 -7.61
N ILE A 129 13.12 9.09 -8.26
CA ILE A 129 12.26 8.01 -7.80
C ILE A 129 12.43 6.81 -8.72
N PHE A 130 12.38 5.62 -8.14
CA PHE A 130 12.17 4.44 -8.95
C PHE A 130 10.75 4.38 -9.50
N VAL A 131 10.60 3.80 -10.69
CA VAL A 131 9.30 3.53 -11.33
C VAL A 131 9.35 2.17 -12.03
N TRP A 132 8.35 1.34 -11.75
CA TRP A 132 7.99 0.14 -12.50
C TRP A 132 6.53 0.24 -12.95
N GLU A 133 6.20 -0.44 -14.06
CA GLU A 133 4.86 -0.47 -14.64
C GLU A 133 4.44 -1.92 -14.86
N SER A 134 3.15 -2.21 -14.69
CA SER A 134 2.55 -3.51 -14.93
C SER A 134 1.15 -3.35 -15.55
N THR A 135 0.77 -4.28 -16.41
CA THR A 135 -0.58 -4.38 -16.98
C THR A 135 -1.41 -5.52 -16.37
N ASP A 136 -0.88 -6.21 -15.35
CA ASP A 136 -1.53 -7.37 -14.74
C ASP A 136 -1.28 -7.50 -13.21
N LEU A 137 -0.53 -6.57 -12.58
CA LEU A 137 0.01 -6.59 -11.22
C LEU A 137 0.96 -7.74 -10.88
N VAL A 138 1.19 -8.65 -11.80
CA VAL A 138 1.94 -9.89 -11.59
C VAL A 138 3.33 -9.80 -12.20
N THR A 139 3.39 -9.28 -13.42
CA THR A 139 4.58 -9.09 -14.24
C THR A 139 4.92 -7.61 -14.28
N TRP A 140 6.15 -7.27 -13.90
CA TRP A 140 6.61 -5.89 -13.84
C TRP A 140 7.62 -5.63 -14.95
N GLY A 141 7.45 -4.49 -15.62
CA GLY A 141 8.34 -4.02 -16.67
C GLY A 141 9.71 -3.58 -16.14
N GLN A 142 10.54 -3.06 -17.05
CA GLN A 142 11.89 -2.62 -16.70
C GLN A 142 11.90 -1.43 -15.74
N GLU A 143 12.88 -1.44 -14.84
CA GLU A 143 13.08 -0.35 -13.89
C GLU A 143 13.47 0.97 -14.56
N ARG A 144 12.94 2.07 -14.02
CA ARG A 144 13.32 3.43 -14.38
C ARG A 144 13.69 4.18 -13.10
N LEU A 145 14.76 4.97 -13.15
CA LEU A 145 15.10 5.93 -12.09
C LEU A 145 14.91 7.32 -12.69
N VAL A 146 13.82 7.98 -12.32
CA VAL A 146 13.40 9.25 -12.91
C VAL A 146 13.78 10.38 -11.96
N GLN A 147 14.62 11.30 -12.42
CA GLN A 147 14.97 12.49 -11.65
C GLN A 147 13.77 13.44 -11.58
N VAL A 148 13.40 13.86 -10.38
CA VAL A 148 12.22 14.71 -10.12
C VAL A 148 12.55 16.00 -9.38
N GLU A 149 13.77 16.14 -8.86
CA GLU A 149 14.26 17.36 -8.22
C GLU A 149 15.59 17.84 -8.80
N ASP A 150 15.90 19.12 -8.58
CA ASP A 150 17.12 19.76 -9.05
C ASP A 150 18.33 19.55 -8.12
N ALA A 151 19.47 20.16 -8.44
CA ALA A 151 20.71 20.01 -7.70
C ALA A 151 20.71 20.58 -6.28
N THR A 152 19.75 21.43 -5.92
CA THR A 152 19.64 22.01 -4.58
C THR A 152 18.96 21.09 -3.58
N ALA A 153 18.27 20.05 -4.06
CA ALA A 153 17.61 19.06 -3.21
C ALA A 153 18.63 18.11 -2.58
N GLY A 154 18.48 17.87 -1.27
CA GLY A 154 19.31 16.92 -0.54
C GLY A 154 18.92 15.46 -0.75
N MET A 155 17.63 15.19 -1.00
CA MET A 155 17.07 13.85 -1.20
C MET A 155 15.65 13.91 -1.79
N VAL A 156 15.17 12.78 -2.30
CA VAL A 156 13.77 12.51 -2.69
C VAL A 156 13.32 11.21 -2.04
N TRP A 157 12.44 11.28 -1.04
CA TRP A 157 12.05 10.14 -0.21
C TRP A 157 10.54 9.93 -0.13
N ALA A 158 10.15 8.67 0.11
CA ALA A 158 8.79 8.19 0.29
C ALA A 158 7.81 8.71 -0.76
N PRO A 159 8.05 8.44 -2.06
CA PRO A 159 7.16 8.88 -3.10
C PRO A 159 5.84 8.09 -3.06
N ASP A 160 4.73 8.79 -3.21
CA ASP A 160 3.40 8.21 -3.40
C ASP A 160 2.64 9.05 -4.47
N ALA A 161 1.53 8.52 -4.98
CA ALA A 161 0.78 9.18 -6.03
C ALA A 161 -0.72 8.94 -5.94
N ILE A 162 -1.48 9.94 -6.34
CA ILE A 162 -2.94 9.86 -6.46
C ILE A 162 -3.39 10.41 -7.82
N TRP A 163 -4.38 9.78 -8.42
CA TRP A 163 -5.00 10.30 -9.64
C TRP A 163 -5.84 11.54 -9.33
N ASP A 164 -5.50 12.67 -9.93
CA ASP A 164 -6.26 13.91 -9.91
C ASP A 164 -7.17 13.96 -11.14
N ALA A 165 -8.46 13.69 -10.92
CA ALA A 165 -9.45 13.65 -11.99
C ALA A 165 -9.70 15.04 -12.62
N GLU A 166 -9.54 16.13 -11.87
CA GLU A 166 -9.73 17.49 -12.40
C GLU A 166 -8.60 17.87 -13.37
N LYS A 167 -7.38 17.36 -13.13
CA LYS A 167 -6.22 17.57 -14.01
C LYS A 167 -6.08 16.50 -15.09
N GLY A 168 -6.64 15.33 -14.89
CA GLY A 168 -6.41 14.16 -15.72
C GLY A 168 -4.93 13.74 -15.70
N GLN A 169 -4.33 13.77 -14.50
CA GLN A 169 -2.91 13.48 -14.24
C GLN A 169 -2.74 12.86 -12.84
N TYR A 170 -1.65 12.15 -12.62
CA TYR A 170 -1.22 11.75 -11.28
C TYR A 170 -0.54 12.93 -10.58
N LEU A 171 -1.01 13.29 -9.40
CA LEU A 171 -0.25 14.07 -8.45
C LEU A 171 0.72 13.13 -7.75
N VAL A 172 2.01 13.24 -8.08
CA VAL A 172 3.09 12.48 -7.44
C VAL A 172 3.76 13.38 -6.43
N HIS A 173 3.97 12.90 -5.22
CA HIS A 173 4.53 13.69 -4.13
C HIS A 173 5.61 12.94 -3.36
N TRP A 174 6.54 13.67 -2.75
CA TRP A 174 7.69 13.12 -2.01
C TRP A 174 8.20 14.12 -0.97
N ALA A 175 8.97 13.64 0.01
CA ALA A 175 9.66 14.49 0.97
C ALA A 175 11.01 14.95 0.42
N SER A 176 11.35 16.24 0.61
CA SER A 176 12.66 16.80 0.27
C SER A 176 13.05 17.99 1.16
N LYS A 177 14.34 18.28 1.24
CA LYS A 177 14.92 19.49 1.85
C LYS A 177 15.97 20.08 0.94
N PHE A 178 16.23 21.38 1.07
CA PHE A 178 16.96 22.14 0.06
C PHE A 178 18.09 22.95 0.67
N TYR A 179 19.17 23.07 -0.09
CA TYR A 179 20.32 23.92 0.20
C TYR A 179 20.29 25.17 -0.69
N PRO A 180 20.88 26.30 -0.25
CA PRO A 180 21.06 27.44 -1.13
C PRO A 180 21.89 27.08 -2.37
N ALA A 181 21.58 27.66 -3.53
CA ALA A 181 22.38 27.45 -4.74
C ALA A 181 23.86 27.86 -4.59
N SER A 182 24.16 28.74 -3.62
CA SER A 182 25.53 29.12 -3.23
C SER A 182 26.26 28.07 -2.38
N ASP A 183 25.60 26.99 -1.97
CA ASP A 183 26.16 25.85 -1.25
C ASP A 183 25.98 24.56 -2.08
N PRO A 184 26.64 24.43 -3.25
CA PRO A 184 26.46 23.28 -4.14
C PRO A 184 27.00 21.96 -3.57
N GLU A 185 27.77 22.02 -2.48
CA GLU A 185 28.32 20.84 -1.79
C GLU A 185 27.46 20.43 -0.58
N HIS A 186 26.36 21.14 -0.31
CA HIS A 186 25.41 20.85 0.77
C HIS A 186 26.07 20.77 2.16
N LYS A 187 27.06 21.63 2.42
CA LYS A 187 27.84 21.67 3.67
C LYS A 187 27.13 22.45 4.77
N GLY A 188 26.32 23.43 4.41
CA GLY A 188 25.58 24.29 5.32
C GLY A 188 24.34 23.63 5.91
N SER A 189 23.41 24.47 6.36
CA SER A 189 22.11 24.05 6.89
C SER A 189 21.07 24.00 5.78
N PRO A 190 20.32 22.88 5.63
CA PRO A 190 19.20 22.83 4.70
C PRO A 190 17.98 23.58 5.25
N SER A 191 16.97 23.75 4.40
CA SER A 191 15.60 24.03 4.82
C SER A 191 15.03 22.92 5.73
N ALA A 192 13.90 23.18 6.37
CA ALA A 192 13.05 22.11 6.89
C ALA A 192 12.61 21.16 5.75
N ILE A 193 12.39 19.89 6.07
CA ILE A 193 11.84 18.91 5.13
C ILE A 193 10.38 19.26 4.86
N ARG A 194 10.02 19.27 3.58
CA ARG A 194 8.68 19.60 3.08
C ARG A 194 8.23 18.57 2.06
N ILE A 195 6.93 18.48 1.86
CA ILE A 195 6.36 17.65 0.80
C ILE A 195 6.32 18.46 -0.49
N ARG A 196 6.95 17.91 -1.51
CA ARG A 196 7.03 18.41 -2.88
C ARG A 196 6.08 17.61 -3.75
N TYR A 197 5.67 18.16 -4.88
CA TYR A 197 4.85 17.44 -5.85
C TYR A 197 5.17 17.83 -7.29
N ALA A 198 4.86 16.92 -8.21
CA ALA A 198 4.77 17.20 -9.64
C ALA A 198 3.63 16.38 -10.26
N TYR A 199 3.13 16.83 -11.41
CA TYR A 199 2.14 16.08 -12.16
C TYR A 199 2.79 15.25 -13.28
N THR A 200 2.23 14.07 -13.53
CA THR A 200 2.60 13.22 -14.66
C THR A 200 1.38 12.47 -15.21
N ARG A 201 1.43 12.01 -16.46
CA ARG A 201 0.42 11.10 -17.03
C ARG A 201 0.91 9.66 -17.16
N ASP A 202 2.23 9.45 -17.14
CA ASP A 202 2.87 8.21 -17.57
C ASP A 202 4.05 7.79 -16.67
N PHE A 203 4.30 8.55 -15.61
CA PHE A 203 5.47 8.42 -14.74
C PHE A 203 6.80 8.49 -15.50
N ARG A 204 6.85 9.07 -16.70
CA ARG A 204 8.07 9.31 -17.48
C ARG A 204 8.41 10.79 -17.52
N THR A 205 7.40 11.60 -17.85
CA THR A 205 7.54 13.05 -17.95
C THR A 205 6.77 13.70 -16.83
N PHE A 206 7.47 14.53 -16.07
CA PHE A 206 6.93 15.26 -14.93
C PHE A 206 6.93 16.75 -15.24
N THR A 207 5.94 17.46 -14.69
CA THR A 207 6.01 18.92 -14.60
C THR A 207 7.18 19.33 -13.69
N ALA A 208 7.58 20.60 -13.74
CA ALA A 208 8.47 21.14 -12.71
C ALA A 208 7.84 20.96 -11.31
N PRO A 209 8.64 20.59 -10.29
CA PRO A 209 8.11 20.33 -8.95
C PRO A 209 7.77 21.62 -8.19
N GLY A 210 6.71 21.58 -7.40
CA GLY A 210 6.25 22.65 -6.51
C GLY A 210 6.20 22.22 -5.03
N ASP A 211 6.04 23.19 -4.12
CA ASP A 211 5.74 22.91 -2.71
C ASP A 211 4.27 22.47 -2.61
N TYR A 212 4.02 21.29 -2.05
CA TYR A 212 2.66 20.83 -1.70
C TYR A 212 2.34 21.14 -0.24
N ILE A 213 3.25 20.78 0.67
CA ILE A 213 3.08 21.00 2.11
C ILE A 213 4.41 21.48 2.68
N ASN A 214 4.43 22.74 3.11
CA ASN A 214 5.60 23.36 3.75
C ASN A 214 5.17 23.91 5.12
N ARG A 215 5.62 23.27 6.20
CA ARG A 215 5.31 23.65 7.59
C ARG A 215 6.53 24.15 8.35
N SER A 216 7.50 24.73 7.65
CA SER A 216 8.72 25.26 8.26
C SER A 216 8.39 26.09 9.52
N PRO A 217 9.07 25.84 10.66
CA PRO A 217 10.27 25.02 10.81
C PRO A 217 10.04 23.51 11.04
N THR A 218 8.80 23.03 11.04
CA THR A 218 8.48 21.60 11.21
C THR A 218 8.90 20.79 9.99
N ASN A 219 9.60 19.67 10.22
CA ASN A 219 9.95 18.71 9.18
C ASN A 219 8.78 17.76 8.95
N ILE A 220 8.27 17.70 7.72
CA ILE A 220 7.16 16.81 7.34
C ILE A 220 7.64 15.78 6.33
N ILE A 221 7.39 14.50 6.60
CA ILE A 221 7.70 13.37 5.72
C ILE A 221 6.51 12.41 5.62
N ASP A 222 6.66 11.41 4.74
CA ASP A 222 5.74 10.27 4.59
C ASP A 222 4.28 10.68 4.45
N LEU A 223 3.98 11.47 3.42
CA LEU A 223 2.60 11.78 3.07
C LEU A 223 1.93 10.53 2.46
N ASN A 224 0.71 10.24 2.89
CA ASN A 224 -0.20 9.31 2.22
C ASN A 224 -1.60 9.95 2.16
N ILE A 225 -2.33 9.71 1.06
CA ILE A 225 -3.66 10.30 0.83
C ILE A 225 -4.68 9.19 0.57
N LEU A 226 -5.76 9.17 1.35
CA LEU A 226 -6.90 8.27 1.17
C LEU A 226 -8.08 9.06 0.58
N PRO A 227 -8.55 8.73 -0.64
CA PRO A 227 -9.79 9.28 -1.19
C PRO A 227 -11.00 8.87 -0.33
N LEU A 228 -11.89 9.81 -0.03
CA LEU A 228 -13.13 9.59 0.75
C LEU A 228 -14.40 9.69 -0.11
N GLY A 229 -14.25 9.73 -1.44
CA GLY A 229 -15.32 9.96 -2.41
C GLY A 229 -15.56 11.44 -2.71
N GLY A 230 -16.05 11.72 -3.92
CA GLY A 230 -16.21 13.09 -4.41
C GLY A 230 -14.88 13.86 -4.39
N ASN A 231 -14.90 15.10 -3.87
CA ASN A 231 -13.69 15.91 -3.68
C ASN A 231 -13.15 15.88 -2.24
N ALA A 232 -13.44 14.80 -1.50
CA ALA A 232 -13.03 14.63 -0.11
C ALA A 232 -11.87 13.64 0.03
N TYR A 233 -10.91 13.98 0.89
CA TYR A 233 -9.67 13.23 1.10
C TYR A 233 -9.29 13.27 2.58
N ALA A 234 -8.71 12.17 3.06
CA ALA A 234 -7.89 12.17 4.26
C ALA A 234 -6.42 12.15 3.85
N ARG A 235 -5.57 12.83 4.60
CA ARG A 235 -4.12 12.70 4.46
C ARG A 235 -3.49 12.35 5.80
N PHE A 236 -2.41 11.61 5.74
CA PHE A 236 -1.62 11.18 6.87
C PHE A 236 -0.19 11.62 6.62
N MET A 237 0.45 12.16 7.65
CA MET A 237 1.82 12.65 7.54
C MET A 237 2.55 12.45 8.84
N LYS A 238 3.86 12.29 8.73
CA LYS A 238 4.76 12.30 9.88
C LYS A 238 5.30 13.70 10.12
N ASP A 239 5.08 14.18 11.33
CA ASP A 239 5.90 15.23 11.93
C ASP A 239 7.22 14.61 12.38
N GLU A 240 8.27 14.81 11.59
CA GLU A 240 9.61 14.30 11.84
C GLU A 240 10.33 15.09 12.94
N THR A 241 9.86 16.29 13.29
CA THR A 241 10.39 17.04 14.43
C THR A 241 9.88 16.44 15.75
N ALA A 242 8.57 16.15 15.83
CA ALA A 242 7.93 15.59 17.03
C ALA A 242 7.93 14.05 17.08
N LYS A 243 8.29 13.37 15.98
CA LYS A 243 8.20 11.91 15.80
C LYS A 243 6.78 11.38 15.99
N THR A 244 5.80 12.05 15.39
CA THR A 244 4.38 11.68 15.49
C THR A 244 3.71 11.62 14.12
N VAL A 245 2.71 10.76 13.98
CA VAL A 245 1.83 10.74 12.80
C VAL A 245 0.48 11.33 13.16
N PHE A 246 -0.07 12.12 12.25
CA PHE A 246 -1.38 12.75 12.39
C PHE A 246 -2.16 12.70 11.08
N THR A 247 -3.46 13.00 11.16
CA THR A 247 -4.36 13.01 10.01
C THR A 247 -5.06 14.35 9.84
N GLU A 248 -5.32 14.72 8.60
CA GLU A 248 -6.12 15.88 8.23
C GLU A 248 -7.12 15.51 7.15
N ILE A 249 -8.22 16.25 7.08
CA ILE A 249 -9.33 16.03 6.15
C ILE A 249 -9.53 17.29 5.31
N SER A 250 -9.73 17.09 4.01
CA SER A 250 -10.24 18.10 3.08
C SER A 250 -11.54 17.60 2.47
N THR A 251 -12.51 18.49 2.31
CA THR A 251 -13.74 18.26 1.52
C THR A 251 -13.79 19.15 0.27
N THR A 252 -12.69 19.86 -0.01
CA THR A 252 -12.59 20.90 -1.04
C THR A 252 -11.46 20.62 -2.04
N GLY A 253 -11.02 19.36 -2.11
CA GLY A 253 -9.99 18.93 -3.05
C GLY A 253 -8.59 18.74 -2.47
N LEU A 254 -7.70 18.21 -3.32
CA LEU A 254 -6.29 17.95 -2.99
C LEU A 254 -5.53 19.23 -2.61
N PHE A 255 -5.85 20.36 -3.26
CA PHE A 255 -5.33 21.70 -2.93
C PHE A 255 -6.32 22.55 -2.14
N GLY A 256 -7.33 21.92 -1.54
CA GLY A 256 -8.35 22.57 -0.74
C GLY A 256 -7.88 22.90 0.69
N THR A 257 -8.85 23.32 1.50
CA THR A 257 -8.65 23.55 2.93
C THR A 257 -8.56 22.21 3.67
N TRP A 258 -7.46 22.03 4.40
CA TRP A 258 -7.22 20.85 5.24
C TRP A 258 -7.42 21.19 6.71
N THR A 259 -8.17 20.36 7.43
CA THR A 259 -8.43 20.54 8.87
C THR A 259 -8.05 19.28 9.65
N ARG A 260 -7.67 19.44 10.93
CA ARG A 260 -7.38 18.32 11.84
C ARG A 260 -8.59 18.10 12.75
N PRO A 261 -9.52 17.19 12.39
CA PRO A 261 -10.85 17.12 13.00
C PRO A 261 -10.83 16.73 14.48
N ALA A 262 -9.85 15.94 14.92
CA ALA A 262 -9.67 15.57 16.32
C ALA A 262 -9.04 16.68 17.19
N GLY A 263 -8.75 17.86 16.60
CA GLY A 263 -8.11 19.00 17.25
C GLY A 263 -6.69 19.26 16.74
N SER A 264 -6.23 20.51 16.80
CA SER A 264 -4.96 20.96 16.19
C SER A 264 -3.71 20.22 16.65
N ASN A 265 -3.74 19.59 17.83
CA ASN A 265 -2.62 18.83 18.41
C ASN A 265 -2.83 17.30 18.39
N ALA A 266 -3.94 16.79 17.83
CA ALA A 266 -4.35 15.39 17.97
C ALA A 266 -3.54 14.41 17.10
N ILE A 267 -2.62 13.65 17.69
CA ILE A 267 -1.82 12.64 16.98
C ILE A 267 -2.52 11.27 16.96
N ILE A 268 -2.16 10.42 16.01
CA ILE A 268 -2.56 9.00 15.98
C ILE A 268 -1.61 8.18 16.86
N ALA A 269 -0.31 8.36 16.66
CA ALA A 269 0.73 7.66 17.41
C ALA A 269 2.06 8.44 17.38
N SER A 270 2.94 8.12 18.32
CA SER A 270 4.33 8.59 18.41
C SER A 270 5.32 7.45 18.19
N GLY A 271 6.55 7.79 17.79
CA GLY A 271 7.59 6.80 17.49
C GLY A 271 7.27 5.93 16.26
N VAL A 272 6.52 6.50 15.31
CA VAL A 272 6.02 5.84 14.10
C VAL A 272 6.26 6.67 12.85
N GLU A 273 6.23 6.00 11.70
CA GLU A 273 6.36 6.61 10.37
C GLU A 273 5.57 5.86 9.30
N GLY A 274 5.71 6.30 8.05
CA GLY A 274 5.20 5.59 6.87
C GLY A 274 3.72 5.24 6.88
N PRO A 275 2.78 6.19 7.07
CA PRO A 275 1.37 5.88 7.02
C PRO A 275 0.97 5.26 5.67
N ALA A 276 0.25 4.15 5.71
CA ALA A 276 -0.35 3.53 4.52
C ALA A 276 -1.82 3.21 4.79
N ALA A 277 -2.73 4.06 4.29
CA ALA A 277 -4.16 3.92 4.50
C ALA A 277 -4.87 3.22 3.33
N TYR A 278 -5.85 2.37 3.63
CA TYR A 278 -6.68 1.67 2.64
C TYR A 278 -8.04 1.31 3.21
N TRP A 279 -9.03 1.17 2.33
CA TRP A 279 -10.40 0.81 2.71
C TRP A 279 -10.54 -0.68 3.02
N ASP A 280 -11.48 -1.02 3.90
CA ASP A 280 -11.95 -2.39 4.08
C ASP A 280 -12.92 -2.76 2.95
N ASN A 281 -12.64 -3.85 2.24
CA ASN A 281 -13.46 -4.36 1.13
C ASN A 281 -14.83 -4.90 1.57
N GLN A 282 -14.99 -5.27 2.85
CA GLN A 282 -16.17 -5.93 3.40
C GLN A 282 -17.09 -4.98 4.16
N VAL A 283 -16.55 -4.05 4.93
CA VAL A 283 -17.33 -3.15 5.80
C VAL A 283 -17.28 -1.72 5.27
N ASP A 284 -18.42 -1.21 4.82
CA ASP A 284 -18.52 0.16 4.30
C ASP A 284 -18.15 1.20 5.37
N GLY A 285 -17.43 2.24 4.96
CA GLY A 285 -16.90 3.27 5.85
C GLY A 285 -15.74 2.84 6.77
N LYS A 286 -15.39 1.55 6.83
CA LYS A 286 -14.24 1.07 7.61
C LYS A 286 -12.95 1.21 6.80
N ALA A 287 -11.92 1.79 7.43
CA ALA A 287 -10.60 1.93 6.86
C ALA A 287 -9.52 1.40 7.81
N TYR A 288 -8.40 1.01 7.22
CA TYR A 288 -7.18 0.61 7.88
C TYR A 288 -6.07 1.63 7.62
N LEU A 289 -5.15 1.73 8.58
CA LEU A 289 -3.94 2.55 8.49
C LEU A 289 -2.78 1.76 9.08
N LEU A 290 -1.76 1.47 8.28
CA LEU A 290 -0.52 0.89 8.80
C LEU A 290 0.41 2.02 9.23
N LEU A 291 1.03 1.87 10.41
CA LEU A 291 2.08 2.77 10.91
C LEU A 291 3.35 1.97 11.22
N ASP A 292 4.47 2.35 10.61
CA ASP A 292 5.77 1.68 10.76
C ASP A 292 6.40 2.12 12.07
N PHE A 293 6.48 1.20 13.03
CA PHE A 293 7.26 1.41 14.23
C PHE A 293 8.74 1.20 13.88
N TYR A 294 9.36 2.22 13.29
CA TYR A 294 10.72 2.18 12.71
C TYR A 294 11.80 1.73 13.71
N GLY A 295 11.62 2.04 15.01
CA GLY A 295 12.48 1.58 16.11
C GLY A 295 12.14 0.20 16.68
N SER A 296 11.17 -0.51 16.09
CA SER A 296 10.66 -1.80 16.58
C SER A 296 10.42 -2.77 15.40
N ASP A 297 9.42 -3.64 15.52
CA ASP A 297 9.14 -4.78 14.64
C ASP A 297 8.28 -4.44 13.41
N GLY A 298 8.35 -3.21 12.90
CA GLY A 298 7.70 -2.79 11.65
C GLY A 298 6.24 -2.37 11.81
N TYR A 299 5.48 -2.57 10.74
CA TYR A 299 4.10 -2.12 10.63
C TYR A 299 3.16 -2.71 11.69
N ARG A 300 2.29 -1.83 12.21
CA ARG A 300 1.14 -2.19 13.06
C ARG A 300 -0.13 -1.55 12.49
N PRO A 301 -1.24 -2.30 12.40
CA PRO A 301 -2.48 -1.77 11.87
C PRO A 301 -3.24 -0.95 12.91
N TYR A 302 -3.86 0.11 12.43
CA TYR A 302 -4.89 0.92 13.07
C TYR A 302 -6.16 0.84 12.21
N GLU A 303 -7.31 1.12 12.80
CA GLU A 303 -8.59 1.15 12.09
C GLU A 303 -9.49 2.29 12.56
N THR A 304 -10.47 2.61 11.73
CA THR A 304 -11.58 3.51 12.04
C THR A 304 -12.79 3.14 11.20
N ALA A 305 -13.99 3.44 11.71
CA ALA A 305 -15.24 3.39 10.94
C ALA A 305 -15.76 4.81 10.59
N ASP A 306 -15.00 5.85 10.98
CA ASP A 306 -15.29 7.24 10.63
C ASP A 306 -13.97 7.97 10.40
N VAL A 307 -13.46 7.86 9.16
CA VAL A 307 -12.22 8.53 8.75
C VAL A 307 -12.30 10.05 8.95
N LYS A 308 -13.48 10.66 8.77
CA LYS A 308 -13.67 12.12 8.86
C LYS A 308 -13.55 12.63 10.29
N SER A 309 -13.73 11.78 11.31
CA SER A 309 -13.43 12.14 12.70
C SER A 309 -11.93 12.36 12.97
N GLY A 310 -11.07 11.79 12.13
CA GLY A 310 -9.62 11.72 12.32
C GLY A 310 -9.18 10.89 13.53
N LYS A 311 -10.08 10.10 14.12
CA LYS A 311 -9.76 9.20 15.23
C LYS A 311 -9.48 7.81 14.70
N TRP A 312 -8.34 7.27 15.11
CA TRP A 312 -7.83 5.97 14.73
C TRP A 312 -7.44 5.18 15.97
N THR A 313 -7.78 3.91 16.02
CA THR A 313 -7.45 3.02 17.14
C THR A 313 -6.61 1.85 16.67
N ALA A 314 -5.71 1.36 17.51
CA ALA A 314 -4.93 0.17 17.19
C ALA A 314 -5.87 -1.01 16.87
N SER A 315 -5.56 -1.74 15.80
CA SER A 315 -6.34 -2.89 15.35
C SER A 315 -5.62 -4.21 15.70
N ASN A 316 -6.30 -5.33 15.43
CA ASN A 316 -5.73 -6.64 15.63
C ASN A 316 -4.55 -6.87 14.68
N ARG A 317 -3.40 -7.27 15.25
CA ARG A 317 -2.16 -7.55 14.52
C ARG A 317 -1.84 -9.05 14.41
N SER A 318 -2.63 -9.95 15.00
CA SER A 318 -2.26 -11.37 15.11
C SER A 318 -2.02 -12.06 13.76
N GLY A 319 -2.72 -11.63 12.71
CA GLY A 319 -2.53 -12.11 11.33
C GLY A 319 -1.54 -11.28 10.49
N PHE A 320 -1.05 -10.15 10.99
CA PHE A 320 -0.23 -9.23 10.22
C PHE A 320 1.27 -9.57 10.36
N PRO A 321 2.05 -9.68 9.26
CA PRO A 321 3.46 -10.02 9.33
C PRO A 321 4.29 -8.98 10.09
N LYS A 322 5.33 -9.46 10.78
CA LYS A 322 6.32 -8.58 11.43
C LYS A 322 7.41 -8.16 10.44
N ASN A 323 8.13 -7.10 10.80
CA ASN A 323 9.31 -6.57 10.11
C ASN A 323 9.07 -5.96 8.73
N LEU A 324 7.80 -5.88 8.28
CA LEU A 324 7.43 -5.07 7.12
C LEU A 324 7.65 -3.60 7.45
N ARG A 325 8.37 -2.90 6.58
CA ARG A 325 8.63 -1.46 6.68
C ARG A 325 7.76 -0.69 5.70
N HIS A 326 7.84 0.64 5.78
CA HIS A 326 7.08 1.58 4.95
C HIS A 326 6.84 1.06 3.52
N GLY A 327 5.58 1.00 3.12
CA GLY A 327 5.12 0.48 1.84
C GLY A 327 3.64 0.81 1.62
N SER A 328 2.92 -0.04 0.90
CA SER A 328 1.53 0.24 0.49
C SER A 328 0.69 -1.04 0.41
N VAL A 329 -0.64 -0.87 0.40
CA VAL A 329 -1.60 -1.96 0.24
C VAL A 329 -2.66 -1.55 -0.79
N LEU A 330 -2.90 -2.42 -1.76
CA LEU A 330 -3.87 -2.25 -2.82
C LEU A 330 -4.91 -3.37 -2.77
N PRO A 331 -6.22 -3.09 -2.68
CA PRO A 331 -7.22 -4.13 -2.81
C PRO A 331 -7.29 -4.68 -4.24
N VAL A 332 -7.53 -5.98 -4.38
CA VAL A 332 -7.54 -6.69 -5.67
C VAL A 332 -8.71 -7.67 -5.77
N ASN A 333 -9.13 -7.93 -7.00
CA ASN A 333 -10.16 -8.91 -7.31
C ASN A 333 -9.62 -10.35 -7.30
N ALA A 334 -10.52 -11.32 -7.45
CA ALA A 334 -10.18 -12.75 -7.40
C ALA A 334 -9.24 -13.18 -8.53
N THR A 335 -9.39 -12.60 -9.72
CA THR A 335 -8.57 -12.91 -10.89
C THR A 335 -7.11 -12.54 -10.64
N ILE A 336 -6.85 -11.32 -10.17
CA ILE A 336 -5.51 -10.83 -9.85
C ILE A 336 -4.93 -11.64 -8.68
N ALA A 337 -5.71 -11.88 -7.62
CA ALA A 337 -5.28 -12.67 -6.47
C ALA A 337 -4.86 -14.11 -6.86
N ALA A 338 -5.61 -14.75 -7.76
CA ALA A 338 -5.28 -16.08 -8.27
C ALA A 338 -4.01 -16.05 -9.14
N ALA A 339 -3.87 -15.06 -10.03
CA ALA A 339 -2.70 -14.91 -10.88
C ALA A 339 -1.42 -14.66 -10.07
N LEU A 340 -1.48 -13.82 -9.04
CA LEU A 340 -0.40 -13.59 -8.08
C LEU A 340 0.02 -14.89 -7.39
N SER A 341 -0.93 -15.65 -6.85
CA SER A 341 -0.66 -16.91 -6.17
C SER A 341 -0.10 -17.99 -7.10
N ALA A 342 -0.54 -18.03 -8.36
CA ALA A 342 -0.05 -18.96 -9.36
C ALA A 342 1.39 -18.65 -9.79
N ARG A 343 1.72 -17.35 -9.96
CA ARG A 343 3.06 -16.91 -10.36
C ARG A 343 4.06 -16.94 -9.19
N TRP A 344 3.62 -16.49 -8.02
CA TRP A 344 4.44 -16.23 -6.85
C TRP A 344 3.90 -17.01 -5.64
N PRO A 345 4.10 -18.34 -5.57
CA PRO A 345 3.58 -19.15 -4.46
C PRO A 345 4.09 -18.67 -3.11
N ALA A 346 3.27 -18.83 -2.08
CA ALA A 346 3.55 -18.39 -0.72
C ALA A 346 4.80 -19.04 -0.10
#